data_AF-A0A7V5FPM2-F1
#
_entry.id   AF-A0A7V5FPM2-F1
#
_cell.length_a   1.000
_cell.length_b   1.000
_cell.length_c   1.000
_cell.angle_alpha   90.00
_cell.angle_beta   90.00
_cell.angle_gamma   90.00
#
_symmetry.space_group_name_H-M   'P 1'
#
loop_
_entity.id
_entity.type
_entity.pdbx_description
1 polymer ?
#
loop_
_entity_poly.entity_id
_entity_poly.type
_entity_poly.pdbx_seq_one_letter_code
_entity_poly.pdbx_strand_id
1 'polypeptide(L)'
;MLRVNERPCPFCEGMRLGELADRLKPGADILVLNGAPASRDSLLQDEDVCSLIKTGEIPSALDMQHALEARHGREVQRLFKKATVGIMGIGGLGSAVALSLAKIGIGRILLADHDVVVLSNIHRQHYFIDQIGMKKTAALKKTMVRVNPFVSITALDVRLT
;
A
#
# COMPACT_ATOMS: atom_id res chain seq x y z
N MET A 1 -21.71 12.86 -6.88
CA MET A 1 -20.50 13.61 -7.25
C MET A 1 -19.32 12.66 -7.40
N LEU A 2 -18.55 12.73 -8.49
CA LEU A 2 -17.35 11.89 -8.67
C LEU A 2 -16.23 12.25 -7.69
N ARG A 3 -15.33 11.31 -7.44
CA ARG A 3 -14.07 11.55 -6.73
C ARG A 3 -12.89 11.15 -7.61
N VAL A 4 -12.05 12.11 -8.00
CA VAL A 4 -10.91 11.88 -8.90
C VAL A 4 -9.63 12.32 -8.22
N ASN A 5 -8.71 11.39 -7.92
CA ASN A 5 -7.46 11.65 -7.18
C ASN A 5 -7.69 12.64 -6.03
N GLU A 6 -8.56 12.26 -5.10
CA GLU A 6 -8.93 13.03 -3.89
C GLU A 6 -9.86 14.24 -4.11
N ARG A 7 -10.07 14.69 -5.35
CA ARG A 7 -10.86 15.90 -5.65
C ARG A 7 -12.30 15.55 -6.02
N PRO A 8 -13.30 16.22 -5.43
CA PRO A 8 -14.67 16.10 -5.92
C PRO A 8 -14.75 16.68 -7.34
N CYS A 9 -15.40 15.98 -8.25
CA CYS A 9 -15.62 16.40 -9.62
C CYS A 9 -17.10 16.27 -9.97
N PRO A 10 -17.73 17.30 -10.56
CA PRO A 10 -19.10 17.18 -11.06
C PRO A 10 -19.25 16.01 -12.02
N PHE A 11 -20.33 15.25 -11.83
CA PHE A 11 -20.73 14.17 -12.73
C PHE A 11 -21.65 14.71 -13.83
N CYS A 12 -21.48 14.19 -15.05
CA CYS A 12 -22.43 14.38 -16.14
C CYS A 12 -22.63 13.03 -16.86
N GLU A 13 -23.86 12.76 -17.27
CA GLU A 13 -24.19 11.50 -17.96
C GLU A 13 -23.41 11.36 -19.27
N GLY A 14 -22.92 10.16 -19.55
CA GLY A 14 -22.10 9.86 -20.73
C GLY A 14 -20.61 10.19 -20.59
N MET A 15 -20.16 10.78 -19.49
CA MET A 15 -18.75 11.09 -19.24
C MET A 15 -17.90 9.82 -19.22
N ARG A 16 -16.73 9.87 -19.85
CA ARG A 16 -15.77 8.77 -19.89
C ARG A 16 -14.54 9.04 -19.04
N LEU A 17 -13.93 7.97 -18.54
CA LEU A 17 -12.73 8.07 -17.71
C LEU A 17 -11.54 8.71 -18.46
N GLY A 18 -11.40 8.46 -19.76
CA GLY A 18 -10.37 9.09 -20.59
C GLY A 18 -10.49 10.60 -20.67
N GLU A 19 -11.72 11.13 -20.75
CA GLU A 19 -11.97 12.58 -20.78
C GLU A 19 -11.56 13.24 -19.46
N LEU A 20 -11.82 12.56 -18.33
CA LEU A 20 -11.32 13.01 -17.02
C LEU A 20 -9.80 12.97 -16.94
N ALA A 21 -9.18 11.91 -17.46
CA ALA A 21 -7.72 11.78 -17.50
C ALA A 21 -7.09 12.97 -18.24
N ASP A 22 -7.57 13.26 -19.45
CA ASP A 22 -7.05 14.35 -20.28
C ASP A 22 -7.25 15.73 -19.65
N ARG A 23 -8.36 15.92 -18.94
CA ARG A 23 -8.68 17.21 -18.31
C ARG A 23 -7.95 17.45 -16.99
N LEU A 24 -7.89 16.45 -16.11
CA LEU A 24 -7.43 16.61 -14.73
C LEU A 24 -5.99 16.18 -14.52
N LYS A 25 -5.51 15.21 -15.29
CA LYS A 25 -4.14 14.71 -15.19
C LYS A 25 -3.60 14.25 -16.56
N PRO A 26 -3.31 15.20 -17.47
CA PRO A 26 -2.78 14.89 -18.79
C PRO A 26 -1.57 13.95 -18.71
N GLY A 27 -1.59 12.89 -19.52
CA GLY A 27 -0.54 11.86 -19.54
C GLY A 27 -0.67 10.76 -18.48
N ALA A 28 -1.79 10.71 -17.74
CA ALA A 28 -2.15 9.51 -16.98
C ALA A 28 -2.46 8.35 -17.94
N ASP A 29 -1.75 7.25 -17.76
CA ASP A 29 -1.77 6.04 -18.60
C ASP A 29 -2.23 4.80 -17.82
N ILE A 30 -2.29 4.90 -16.48
CA ILE A 30 -2.85 3.89 -15.60
C ILE A 30 -4.15 4.45 -15.02
N LEU A 31 -5.27 3.82 -15.37
CA LEU A 31 -6.61 4.27 -14.98
C LEU A 31 -7.25 3.22 -14.08
N VAL A 32 -7.76 3.68 -12.93
CA VAL A 32 -8.44 2.82 -11.96
C VAL A 32 -9.82 3.41 -11.69
N LEU A 33 -10.84 2.58 -11.82
CA LEU A 33 -12.23 2.90 -11.51
C LEU A 33 -12.70 1.97 -10.39
N ASN A 34 -13.15 2.56 -9.27
CA ASN A 34 -13.66 1.83 -8.11
C ASN A 34 -12.71 0.73 -7.62
N GLY A 35 -11.40 1.00 -7.67
CA GLY A 35 -10.34 0.07 -7.23
C GLY A 35 -9.94 -1.01 -8.23
N ALA A 36 -10.55 -1.04 -9.42
CA ALA A 36 -10.19 -1.97 -10.49
C ALA A 36 -9.54 -1.24 -11.68
N PRO A 37 -8.58 -1.86 -12.40
CA PRO A 37 -8.09 -1.33 -13.66
C PRO A 37 -9.23 -1.06 -14.64
N ALA A 38 -9.19 0.08 -15.33
CA ALA A 38 -10.24 0.54 -16.23
C ALA A 38 -9.66 1.04 -17.56
N SER A 39 -10.49 1.09 -18.59
CA SER A 39 -10.10 1.62 -19.90
C SER A 39 -10.47 3.09 -20.02
N ARG A 40 -9.92 3.77 -21.03
CA ARG A 40 -10.29 5.15 -21.36
C ARG A 40 -11.76 5.29 -21.74
N ASP A 41 -12.35 4.21 -22.27
CA ASP A 41 -13.75 4.16 -22.72
C ASP A 41 -14.72 3.85 -21.59
N SER A 42 -14.25 3.54 -20.38
CA SER A 42 -15.13 3.26 -19.23
C SER A 42 -16.09 4.42 -18.97
N LEU A 43 -17.39 4.13 -19.03
CA LEU A 43 -18.45 5.07 -18.67
C LEU A 43 -18.49 5.25 -17.16
N LEU A 44 -18.61 6.50 -16.73
CA LEU A 44 -18.70 6.85 -15.33
C LEU A 44 -20.15 6.91 -14.87
N GLN A 45 -20.34 6.61 -13.60
CA GLN A 45 -21.57 6.77 -12.86
C GLN A 45 -21.38 7.77 -11.74
N ASP A 46 -22.48 8.30 -11.21
CA ASP A 46 -22.37 9.18 -10.07
C ASP A 46 -21.76 8.46 -8.85
N GLU A 47 -20.97 9.19 -8.05
CA GLU A 47 -20.21 8.67 -6.90
C GLU A 47 -19.04 7.72 -7.23
N ASP A 48 -18.72 7.51 -8.51
CA ASP A 48 -17.53 6.74 -8.90
C ASP A 48 -16.23 7.36 -8.34
N VAL A 49 -15.32 6.48 -7.95
CA VAL A 49 -13.97 6.83 -7.48
C VAL A 49 -12.96 6.48 -8.56
N CYS A 50 -12.26 7.49 -9.06
CA CYS A 50 -11.27 7.38 -10.12
C CYS A 50 -9.88 7.71 -9.56
N SER A 51 -8.90 6.85 -9.83
CA SER A 51 -7.48 7.16 -9.63
C SER A 51 -6.79 7.19 -10.99
N LEU A 52 -6.31 8.37 -11.36
CA LEU A 52 -5.55 8.64 -12.57
C LEU A 52 -4.07 8.64 -12.20
N ILE A 53 -3.32 7.69 -12.77
CA ILE A 53 -1.92 7.48 -12.42
C ILE A 53 -1.05 7.60 -13.67
N LYS A 54 0.07 8.32 -13.53
CA LYS A 54 1.13 8.39 -14.55
C LYS A 54 2.24 7.40 -14.22
N THR A 55 2.67 6.62 -15.20
CA THR A 55 3.79 5.67 -15.05
C THR A 55 5.01 6.34 -14.40
N GLY A 56 5.54 5.67 -13.38
CA GLY A 56 6.72 6.10 -12.62
C GLY A 56 6.43 6.96 -11.40
N GLU A 57 5.17 7.38 -11.18
CA GLU A 57 4.80 8.09 -9.96
C GLU A 57 4.40 7.14 -8.82
N ILE A 58 4.52 7.62 -7.58
CA ILE A 58 3.97 6.93 -6.41
C ILE A 58 2.57 7.54 -6.16
N PRO A 59 1.50 6.72 -6.16
CA PRO A 59 0.16 7.20 -5.84
C PRO A 59 0.11 7.82 -4.44
N SER A 60 -0.85 8.72 -4.20
CA SER A 60 -0.98 9.35 -2.89
C SER A 60 -1.46 8.36 -1.82
N ALA A 61 -1.34 8.75 -0.55
CA ALA A 61 -1.86 7.97 0.57
C ALA A 61 -3.38 7.74 0.49
N LEU A 62 -4.12 8.71 -0.05
CA LEU A 62 -5.58 8.62 -0.17
C LEU A 62 -6.00 7.79 -1.38
N ASP A 63 -5.28 7.87 -2.51
CA ASP A 63 -5.49 6.94 -3.64
C ASP A 63 -5.25 5.49 -3.19
N MET A 64 -4.17 5.25 -2.44
CA MET A 64 -3.90 3.93 -1.85
C MET A 64 -5.00 3.51 -0.86
N GLN A 65 -5.51 4.44 -0.05
CA GLN A 65 -6.60 4.16 0.87
C GLN A 65 -7.88 3.75 0.12
N HIS A 66 -8.28 4.47 -0.93
CA HIS A 66 -9.47 4.13 -1.71
C HIS A 66 -9.35 2.75 -2.38
N ALA A 67 -8.16 2.39 -2.89
CA ALA A 67 -7.92 1.06 -3.44
C ALA A 67 -8.10 -0.05 -2.39
N LEU A 68 -7.63 0.17 -1.17
CA LEU A 68 -7.82 -0.77 -0.06
C LEU A 68 -9.27 -0.83 0.42
N GLU A 69 -9.98 0.31 0.47
CA GLU A 69 -11.40 0.38 0.80
C GLU A 69 -12.27 -0.35 -0.23
N ALA A 70 -11.94 -0.25 -1.52
CA ALA A 70 -12.61 -1.01 -2.58
C ALA A 70 -12.41 -2.53 -2.42
N ARG A 71 -11.23 -2.95 -1.93
CA ARG A 71 -10.90 -4.37 -1.74
C ARG A 71 -11.49 -4.97 -0.46
N HIS A 72 -11.44 -4.24 0.66
CA HIS A 72 -11.78 -4.75 1.98
C HIS A 72 -13.11 -4.21 2.54
N GLY A 73 -13.65 -3.16 1.93
CA GLY A 73 -14.75 -2.38 2.47
C GLY A 73 -14.25 -1.23 3.36
N ARG A 74 -14.96 -0.10 3.29
CA ARG A 74 -14.62 1.14 4.03
C ARG A 74 -14.53 0.93 5.54
N GLU A 75 -15.46 0.18 6.12
CA GLU A 75 -15.51 -0.06 7.56
C GLU A 75 -14.32 -0.89 8.04
N VAL A 76 -14.03 -2.00 7.36
CA VAL A 76 -12.90 -2.89 7.67
C VAL A 76 -11.58 -2.14 7.53
N GLN A 77 -11.41 -1.38 6.44
CA GLN A 77 -10.19 -0.62 6.22
C GLN A 77 -9.97 0.46 7.30
N ARG A 78 -11.05 1.06 7.81
CA ARG A 78 -10.99 2.00 8.92
C ARG A 78 -10.50 1.33 10.21
N LEU A 79 -10.88 0.08 10.45
CA LEU A 79 -10.38 -0.71 11.58
C LEU A 79 -8.88 -1.02 11.41
N PHE A 80 -8.46 -1.48 10.23
CA PHE A 80 -7.05 -1.74 9.92
C PHE A 80 -6.17 -0.50 10.12
N LYS A 81 -6.61 0.66 9.63
CA LYS A 81 -5.86 1.93 9.77
C LYS A 81 -5.71 2.39 11.22
N LYS A 82 -6.61 1.99 12.12
CA LYS A 82 -6.52 2.27 13.56
C LYS A 82 -5.72 1.23 14.35
N ALA A 83 -5.57 0.03 13.80
CA ALA A 83 -4.93 -1.08 14.48
C ALA A 83 -3.41 -0.85 14.65
N THR A 84 -2.89 -1.37 15.75
CA THR A 84 -1.46 -1.50 16.01
C THR A 84 -1.14 -2.97 16.23
N VAL A 85 -0.16 -3.51 15.49
CA VAL A 85 0.25 -4.92 15.58
C VAL A 85 1.72 -5.03 15.95
N GLY A 86 2.03 -5.82 16.97
CA GLY A 86 3.40 -6.19 17.32
C GLY A 86 3.76 -7.57 16.78
N ILE A 87 4.94 -7.69 16.18
CA ILE A 87 5.48 -8.95 15.65
C ILE A 87 6.78 -9.25 16.38
N MET A 88 6.75 -10.32 17.17
CA MET A 88 7.84 -10.81 18.00
C MET A 88 8.54 -11.96 17.28
N GLY A 89 9.74 -11.70 16.79
CA GLY A 89 10.48 -12.60 15.88
C GLY A 89 10.07 -12.39 14.42
N ILE A 90 11.01 -11.93 13.59
CA ILE A 90 10.81 -11.67 12.15
C ILE A 90 11.67 -12.60 11.30
N GLY A 91 11.67 -13.87 11.66
CA GLY A 91 12.15 -14.97 10.82
C GLY A 91 11.26 -15.21 9.60
N GLY A 92 11.18 -16.46 9.11
CA GLY A 92 10.40 -16.78 7.90
C GLY A 92 8.94 -16.37 7.99
N LEU A 93 8.23 -16.85 9.03
CA LEU A 93 6.83 -16.52 9.24
C LEU A 93 6.61 -15.03 9.60
N GLY A 94 7.36 -14.51 10.56
CA GLY A 94 7.17 -13.14 11.04
C GLY A 94 7.43 -12.09 9.95
N SER A 95 8.44 -12.29 9.10
CA SER A 95 8.69 -11.40 7.96
C SER A 95 7.58 -11.46 6.90
N ALA A 96 7.00 -12.65 6.65
CA ALA A 96 5.88 -12.82 5.71
C ALA A 96 4.60 -12.13 6.23
N VAL A 97 4.31 -12.30 7.52
CA VAL A 97 3.17 -11.65 8.19
C VAL A 97 3.35 -10.12 8.16
N ALA A 98 4.54 -9.61 8.47
CA ALA A 98 4.82 -8.17 8.47
C ALA A 98 4.52 -7.53 7.11
N LEU A 99 5.01 -8.14 6.01
CA LEU A 99 4.74 -7.63 4.67
C LEU A 99 3.26 -7.72 4.31
N SER A 100 2.56 -8.77 4.73
CA SER A 100 1.12 -8.93 4.47
C SER A 100 0.31 -7.85 5.19
N LEU A 101 0.63 -7.58 6.46
CA LEU A 101 0.00 -6.52 7.26
C LEU A 101 0.28 -5.11 6.68
N ALA A 102 1.48 -4.88 6.14
CA ALA A 102 1.79 -3.63 5.46
C ALA A 102 0.97 -3.45 4.16
N LYS A 103 0.80 -4.51 3.38
CA LYS A 103 0.02 -4.49 2.13
C LYS A 103 -1.46 -4.16 2.37
N ILE A 104 -2.08 -4.70 3.42
CA ILE A 104 -3.48 -4.40 3.76
C ILE A 104 -3.66 -3.03 4.47
N GLY A 105 -2.57 -2.30 4.72
CA GLY A 105 -2.62 -0.95 5.29
C GLY A 105 -2.97 -0.90 6.78
N ILE A 106 -2.42 -1.82 7.58
CA ILE A 106 -2.45 -1.67 9.05
C ILE A 106 -1.81 -0.33 9.44
N GLY A 107 -2.43 0.39 10.38
CA GLY A 107 -1.99 1.73 10.78
C GLY A 107 -0.57 1.76 11.33
N ARG A 108 -0.26 0.85 12.26
CA ARG A 108 1.06 0.76 12.90
C ARG A 108 1.51 -0.68 13.08
N ILE A 109 2.78 -0.95 12.75
CA ILE A 109 3.44 -2.24 12.95
C ILE A 109 4.71 -2.04 13.78
N LEU A 110 4.86 -2.83 14.84
CA LEU A 110 6.08 -2.92 15.63
C LEU A 110 6.79 -4.24 15.31
N LEU A 111 8.07 -4.16 14.96
CA LEU A 111 8.93 -5.31 14.70
C LEU A 111 9.91 -5.46 15.85
N ALA A 112 9.96 -6.62 16.49
CA ALA A 112 10.90 -6.92 17.56
C ALA A 112 11.70 -8.19 17.23
N ASP A 113 13.01 -8.05 17.07
CA ASP A 113 13.97 -9.13 16.84
C ASP A 113 15.40 -8.58 17.05
N HIS A 114 16.34 -9.45 17.43
CA HIS A 114 17.71 -9.07 17.76
C HIS A 114 18.76 -9.63 16.78
N ASP A 115 18.34 -10.52 15.89
CA ASP A 115 19.22 -11.21 14.95
C ASP A 115 19.67 -10.28 13.81
N VAL A 116 20.72 -10.74 13.12
CA VAL A 116 21.18 -10.20 11.85
C VAL A 116 20.74 -11.08 10.68
N VAL A 117 20.62 -10.49 9.50
CA VAL A 117 20.36 -11.21 8.26
C VAL A 117 21.63 -11.98 7.87
N VAL A 118 21.51 -13.29 7.67
CA VAL A 118 22.59 -14.16 7.18
C VAL A 118 22.20 -14.84 5.88
N LEU A 119 23.18 -15.38 5.15
CA LEU A 119 22.97 -16.02 3.84
C LEU A 119 21.87 -17.10 3.87
N SER A 120 21.80 -17.91 4.94
CA SER A 120 20.75 -18.93 5.05
C SER A 120 19.34 -18.33 5.14
N ASN A 121 19.16 -17.08 5.54
CA ASN A 121 17.83 -16.48 5.62
C ASN A 121 17.23 -16.19 4.24
N ILE A 122 18.06 -15.93 3.22
CA ILE A 122 17.61 -15.43 1.91
C ILE A 122 16.63 -16.38 1.20
N HIS A 123 16.77 -17.69 1.37
CA HIS A 123 15.89 -18.67 0.70
C HIS A 123 14.54 -18.90 1.40
N ARG A 124 14.33 -18.36 2.62
CA ARG A 124 13.14 -18.69 3.43
C ARG A 124 12.54 -17.53 4.23
N GLN A 125 13.14 -16.35 4.16
CA GLN A 125 12.72 -15.16 4.88
C GLN A 125 12.73 -13.98 3.90
N HIS A 126 11.92 -12.96 4.17
CA HIS A 126 11.76 -11.84 3.25
C HIS A 126 12.87 -10.78 3.38
N TYR A 127 14.11 -11.19 3.09
CA TYR A 127 15.29 -10.34 3.03
C TYR A 127 15.96 -10.43 1.65
N PHE A 128 16.63 -9.35 1.25
CA PHE A 128 17.40 -9.30 0.02
C PHE A 128 18.89 -9.58 0.27
N ILE A 129 19.61 -9.98 -0.79
CA ILE A 129 21.05 -10.33 -0.70
C ILE A 129 21.89 -9.13 -0.21
N ASP A 130 21.56 -7.92 -0.65
CA ASP A 130 22.22 -6.67 -0.24
C ASP A 130 21.94 -6.29 1.23
N GLN A 131 21.06 -7.02 1.92
CA GLN A 131 20.74 -6.81 3.32
C GLN A 131 21.48 -7.75 4.28
N ILE A 132 22.31 -8.67 3.76
CA ILE A 132 23.14 -9.54 4.61
C ILE A 132 24.03 -8.70 5.52
N GLY A 133 24.10 -9.06 6.81
CA GLY A 133 24.82 -8.33 7.85
C GLY A 133 24.02 -7.19 8.51
N MET A 134 22.87 -6.79 7.95
CA MET A 134 21.98 -5.85 8.61
C MET A 134 21.22 -6.50 9.77
N LYS A 135 20.85 -5.71 10.77
CA LYS A 135 19.81 -6.10 11.74
C LYS A 135 18.52 -6.43 11.01
N LYS A 136 17.91 -7.57 11.33
CA LYS A 136 16.67 -8.04 10.69
C LYS A 136 15.58 -6.97 10.75
N THR A 137 15.44 -6.29 11.89
CA THR A 137 14.42 -5.26 12.09
C THR A 137 14.63 -4.04 11.18
N ALA A 138 15.87 -3.61 10.99
CA ALA A 138 16.22 -2.54 10.07
C ALA A 138 16.04 -2.96 8.61
N ALA A 139 16.46 -4.16 8.24
CA ALA A 139 16.33 -4.70 6.88
C ALA A 139 14.85 -4.83 6.48
N LEU A 140 14.03 -5.45 7.34
CA LEU A 140 12.61 -5.63 7.08
C LEU A 140 11.86 -4.30 7.04
N LYS A 141 12.19 -3.33 7.92
CA LYS A 141 11.63 -1.98 7.85
C LYS A 141 11.91 -1.30 6.51
N LYS A 142 13.14 -1.38 5.98
CA LYS A 142 13.47 -0.84 4.65
C LYS A 142 12.61 -1.50 3.55
N THR A 143 12.44 -2.81 3.60
CA THR A 143 11.59 -3.55 2.65
C THR A 143 10.13 -3.14 2.77
N MET A 144 9.59 -3.01 3.99
CA MET A 144 8.20 -2.64 4.22
C MET A 144 7.88 -1.22 3.76
N VAL A 145 8.79 -0.25 3.92
CA VAL A 145 8.61 1.12 3.40
C VAL A 145 8.49 1.13 1.88
N ARG A 146 9.19 0.23 1.17
CA ARG A 146 9.04 0.06 -0.27
C ARG A 146 7.72 -0.61 -0.66
N VAL A 147 7.17 -1.44 0.22
CA VAL A 147 5.88 -2.12 -0.01
C VAL A 147 4.70 -1.19 0.22
N ASN A 148 4.71 -0.43 1.31
CA ASN A 148 3.69 0.55 1.62
C ASN A 148 4.29 1.68 2.48
N PRO A 149 4.61 2.85 1.88
CA PRO A 149 5.22 3.96 2.62
C PRO A 149 4.24 4.66 3.57
N PHE A 150 2.95 4.33 3.53
CA PHE A 150 1.91 4.96 4.33
C PHE A 150 1.63 4.25 5.66
N VAL A 151 2.35 3.17 5.96
CA VAL A 151 2.24 2.41 7.21
C VAL A 151 3.31 2.87 8.21
N SER A 152 2.92 3.09 9.47
CA SER A 152 3.85 3.45 10.53
C SER A 152 4.62 2.23 11.03
N ILE A 153 5.94 2.20 10.86
CA ILE A 153 6.78 1.05 11.20
C ILE A 153 7.80 1.42 12.27
N THR A 154 7.69 0.78 13.43
CA THR A 154 8.67 0.86 14.52
C THR A 154 9.52 -0.42 14.55
N ALA A 155 10.85 -0.28 14.55
CA ALA A 155 11.79 -1.39 14.61
C ALA A 155 12.49 -1.37 15.98
N LEU A 156 12.44 -2.48 16.71
CA LEU A 156 12.98 -2.65 18.05
C LEU A 156 14.04 -3.77 18.01
N ASP A 157 15.32 -3.39 18.09
CA ASP A 157 16.43 -4.35 18.22
C ASP A 157 16.50 -4.84 19.68
N VAL A 158 15.60 -5.77 20.02
CA VAL A 158 15.45 -6.28 21.38
C VAL A 158 15.34 -7.80 21.36
N ARG A 159 16.00 -8.43 22.32
CA ARG A 159 15.82 -9.86 22.60
C ARG A 159 14.63 -10.00 23.56
N LEU A 160 13.67 -10.83 23.17
CA LEU A 160 12.51 -11.15 24.00
C LEU A 160 12.87 -12.37 24.84
N THR A 161 12.54 -12.31 26.13
CA THR A 161 12.84 -13.35 27.15
C THR A 161 11.56 -13.78 27.83
#